data_AF-A0A7S3H5A1-F1
#
_entry.id   AF-A0A7S3H5A1-F1
#
_cell.length_a   1.000
_cell.length_b   1.000
_cell.length_c   1.000
_cell.angle_alpha   90.00
_cell.angle_beta   90.00
_cell.angle_gamma   90.00
#
_symmetry.space_group_name_H-M   'P 1'
#
loop_
_entity.id
_entity.type
_entity.pdbx_description
1 polymer ?
#
loop_
_entity_poly.entity_id
_entity_poly.type
_entity_poly.pdbx_seq_one_letter_code
_entity_poly.pdbx_strand_id
1 'polypeptide(L)'
;HMHGHGSYRFVDGTLYEGDFVMGKKEGRGVLHFRGGDVYDGEWVRDVKHGQGVYTFANGDVYRGRFADGKWDGLGTFRSVKGTFYDGEWKDGVIHGTGTYKYLSGNEYYGQFRRGEKHGRGLMIYEEGSRYQGEYFCNRKHGYGQFDYVVGDRYEGHWKNGVKHGQGKYTYATGEVYVGTFENGQIVGEGVLYAADGQVVLGEYTEPASESHKPTNGKSAPQMVLCDE
;
A
#
# COMPACT_ATOMS: atom_id res chain seq x y z
N HIS A 1 28.07 -23.57 31.34
CA HIS A 1 27.42 -22.87 30.21
C HIS A 1 26.48 -23.83 29.52
N MET A 2 25.26 -23.40 29.19
CA MET A 2 24.32 -24.27 28.46
C MET A 2 24.84 -24.51 27.04
N HIS A 3 24.76 -25.76 26.59
CA HIS A 3 25.12 -26.21 25.25
C HIS A 3 24.17 -27.34 24.84
N GLY A 4 23.79 -27.37 23.56
CA GLY A 4 22.81 -28.31 23.05
C GLY A 4 21.38 -27.86 23.34
N HIS A 5 20.43 -28.78 23.18
CA HIS A 5 19.01 -28.51 23.34
C HIS A 5 18.61 -28.44 24.83
N GLY A 6 17.82 -27.46 25.22
CA GLY A 6 17.34 -27.33 26.59
C GLY A 6 16.28 -26.25 26.76
N SER A 7 15.84 -26.07 28.01
CA SER A 7 14.89 -25.03 28.38
C SER A 7 15.48 -24.10 29.43
N TYR A 8 15.14 -22.81 29.33
CA TYR A 8 15.55 -21.78 30.27
C TYR A 8 14.38 -20.87 30.60
N ARG A 9 14.01 -20.84 31.88
CA ARG A 9 12.98 -19.95 32.42
C ARG A 9 13.63 -18.73 33.04
N PHE A 10 13.33 -17.56 32.50
CA PHE A 10 13.79 -16.27 32.99
C PHE A 10 13.01 -15.85 34.25
N VAL A 11 13.60 -14.96 35.05
CA VAL A 11 12.99 -14.44 36.30
C VAL A 11 11.64 -13.78 36.06
N ASP A 12 11.49 -13.13 34.90
CA ASP A 12 10.24 -12.48 34.50
C ASP A 12 9.14 -13.48 34.12
N GLY A 13 9.42 -14.78 34.06
CA GLY A 13 8.48 -15.84 33.66
C GLY A 13 8.56 -16.23 32.18
N THR A 14 9.31 -15.49 31.36
CA THR A 14 9.60 -15.85 29.97
C THR A 14 10.28 -17.22 29.91
N LEU A 15 9.96 -18.04 28.92
CA LEU A 15 10.49 -19.39 28.75
C LEU A 15 11.07 -19.54 27.35
N TYR A 16 12.33 -19.92 27.25
CA TYR A 16 12.95 -20.36 26.01
C TYR A 16 13.12 -21.88 26.02
N GLU A 17 12.82 -22.53 24.91
CA GLU A 17 13.07 -23.95 24.65
C GLU A 17 13.73 -24.08 23.29
N GLY A 18 14.95 -24.58 23.22
CA GLY A 18 15.70 -24.62 21.98
C GLY A 18 17.18 -24.87 22.17
N ASP A 19 17.96 -24.62 21.12
CA ASP A 19 19.38 -24.89 21.14
C ASP A 19 20.17 -23.74 21.79
N PHE A 20 21.27 -24.12 22.44
CA PHE A 20 22.23 -23.21 23.04
C PHE A 20 23.65 -23.48 22.56
N VAL A 21 24.41 -22.41 22.36
CA VAL A 21 25.86 -22.44 22.17
C VAL A 21 26.51 -21.41 23.09
N MET A 22 27.41 -21.87 23.98
CA MET A 22 28.12 -21.03 24.95
C MET A 22 27.16 -20.24 25.86
N GLY A 23 26.03 -20.84 26.22
CA GLY A 23 24.99 -20.21 27.03
C GLY A 23 24.10 -19.20 26.30
N LYS A 24 24.28 -19.02 24.99
CA LYS A 24 23.43 -18.15 24.15
C LYS A 24 22.46 -18.99 23.34
N LYS A 25 21.25 -18.48 23.11
CA LYS A 25 20.27 -19.07 22.18
C LYS A 25 20.87 -19.04 20.77
N GLU A 26 20.85 -20.20 20.11
CA GLU A 26 21.42 -20.42 18.78
C GLU A 26 20.52 -21.43 18.05
N GLY A 27 20.61 -21.54 16.73
CA GLY A 27 19.87 -22.59 16.01
C GLY A 27 18.35 -22.39 16.06
N ARG A 28 17.58 -23.43 16.35
CA ARG A 28 16.11 -23.35 16.42
C ARG A 28 15.63 -23.30 17.88
N GLY A 29 14.59 -22.52 18.13
CA GLY A 29 13.99 -22.46 19.45
C GLY A 29 12.71 -21.64 19.52
N VAL A 30 11.91 -21.93 20.53
CA VAL A 30 10.65 -21.27 20.85
C VAL A 30 10.84 -20.42 22.10
N LEU A 31 10.41 -19.16 22.04
CA LEU A 31 10.38 -18.23 23.16
C LEU A 31 8.95 -17.84 23.47
N HIS A 32 8.46 -18.27 24.62
CA HIS A 32 7.18 -17.87 25.20
C HIS A 32 7.41 -16.66 26.11
N PHE A 33 6.96 -15.49 25.69
CA PHE A 33 7.05 -14.27 26.49
C PHE A 33 5.97 -14.30 27.57
N ARG A 34 6.27 -13.72 28.75
CA ARG A 34 5.25 -13.56 29.81
C ARG A 34 3.99 -12.83 29.33
N GLY A 35 4.13 -11.91 28.38
CA GLY A 35 3.02 -11.14 27.82
C GLY A 35 2.07 -11.95 26.93
N GLY A 36 2.37 -13.22 26.65
CA GLY A 36 1.56 -14.09 25.78
C GLY A 36 2.06 -14.15 24.33
N ASP A 37 2.96 -13.27 23.93
CA ASP A 37 3.65 -13.38 22.64
C ASP A 37 4.47 -14.68 22.59
N VAL A 38 4.61 -15.24 21.38
CA VAL A 38 5.43 -16.42 21.12
C VAL A 38 6.26 -16.18 19.87
N TYR A 39 7.56 -16.48 19.94
CA TYR A 39 8.42 -16.58 18.77
C TYR A 39 8.91 -18.01 18.59
N ASP A 40 8.65 -18.62 17.45
CA ASP A 40 9.17 -19.92 17.04
C ASP A 40 10.04 -19.71 15.79
N GLY A 41 11.35 -19.86 15.92
CA GLY A 41 12.23 -19.56 14.79
C GLY A 41 13.71 -19.78 15.05
N GLU A 42 14.51 -19.21 14.16
CA GLU A 42 15.96 -19.29 14.20
C GLU A 42 16.58 -18.19 15.10
N TRP A 43 17.70 -18.54 15.72
CA TRP A 43 18.42 -17.71 16.66
C TRP A 43 19.89 -17.68 16.31
N VAL A 44 20.50 -16.50 16.43
CA VAL A 44 21.96 -16.32 16.37
C VAL A 44 22.36 -15.47 17.56
N ARG A 45 23.15 -16.04 18.48
CA ARG A 45 23.69 -15.34 19.66
C ARG A 45 22.65 -14.49 20.40
N ASP A 46 21.55 -15.13 20.81
CA ASP A 46 20.41 -14.53 21.52
C ASP A 46 19.46 -13.63 20.72
N VAL A 47 19.73 -13.42 19.43
CA VAL A 47 18.96 -12.55 18.54
C VAL A 47 18.12 -13.38 17.57
N LYS A 48 16.84 -13.00 17.39
CA LYS A 48 15.96 -13.62 16.38
C LYS A 48 16.57 -13.37 15.00
N HIS A 49 16.76 -14.42 14.22
CA HIS A 49 17.38 -14.36 12.90
C HIS A 49 16.73 -15.38 11.98
N GLY A 50 17.04 -15.38 10.68
CA GLY A 50 16.60 -16.45 9.77
C GLY A 50 15.08 -16.55 9.65
N GLN A 51 14.52 -17.75 9.48
CA GLN A 51 13.08 -17.93 9.38
C GLN A 51 12.42 -18.06 10.76
N GLY A 52 11.26 -17.44 10.93
CA GLY A 52 10.47 -17.61 12.15
C GLY A 52 9.01 -17.21 12.03
N VAL A 53 8.27 -17.53 13.08
CA VAL A 53 6.87 -17.20 13.30
C VAL A 53 6.77 -16.41 14.59
N TYR A 54 6.22 -15.21 14.51
CA TYR A 54 5.88 -14.42 15.69
C TYR A 54 4.37 -14.37 15.83
N THR A 55 3.86 -14.99 16.88
CA THR A 55 2.45 -14.93 17.27
C THR A 55 2.33 -13.90 18.39
N PHE A 56 1.60 -12.83 18.13
CA PHE A 56 1.32 -11.81 19.12
C PHE A 56 0.26 -12.30 20.11
N ALA A 57 0.24 -11.78 21.33
CA ALA A 57 -0.73 -12.11 22.36
C ALA A 57 -2.18 -11.79 21.94
N ASN A 58 -2.37 -10.84 21.03
CA ASN A 58 -3.67 -10.51 20.45
C ASN A 58 -4.10 -11.50 19.35
N GLY A 59 -3.26 -12.48 19.01
CA GLY A 59 -3.48 -13.50 17.98
C GLY A 59 -3.01 -13.12 16.58
N ASP A 60 -2.51 -11.90 16.35
CA ASP A 60 -1.89 -11.54 15.08
C ASP A 60 -0.66 -12.43 14.85
N VAL A 61 -0.32 -12.68 13.58
CA VAL A 61 0.78 -13.57 13.22
C VAL A 61 1.63 -12.96 12.14
N TYR A 62 2.94 -12.92 12.38
CA TYR A 62 3.94 -12.74 11.33
C TYR A 62 4.67 -14.06 11.05
N ARG A 63 4.89 -14.37 9.78
CA ARG A 63 5.71 -15.52 9.34
C ARG A 63 6.66 -15.04 8.27
N GLY A 64 7.96 -15.15 8.51
CA GLY A 64 8.94 -14.71 7.53
C GLY A 64 10.33 -14.59 8.11
N ARG A 65 11.15 -13.80 7.41
CA ARG A 65 12.56 -13.63 7.74
C ARG A 65 12.78 -12.58 8.85
N PHE A 66 13.74 -12.88 9.71
CA PHE A 66 14.23 -11.99 10.76
C PHE A 66 15.71 -11.68 10.51
N ALA A 67 16.09 -10.43 10.75
CA ALA A 67 17.47 -9.99 10.86
C ALA A 67 17.59 -9.00 12.02
N ASP A 68 18.61 -9.18 12.86
CA ASP A 68 18.86 -8.35 14.05
C ASP A 68 17.61 -8.13 14.93
N GLY A 69 16.79 -9.17 15.09
CA GLY A 69 15.58 -9.14 15.90
C GLY A 69 14.34 -8.54 15.22
N LYS A 70 14.48 -7.99 14.01
CA LYS A 70 13.42 -7.33 13.25
C LYS A 70 12.96 -8.16 12.07
N TRP A 71 11.74 -7.90 11.58
CA TRP A 71 11.27 -8.48 10.31
C TRP A 71 12.06 -7.87 9.15
N ASP A 72 12.70 -8.70 8.34
CA ASP A 72 13.59 -8.25 7.26
C ASP A 72 13.68 -9.32 6.15
N GLY A 73 13.37 -8.94 4.92
CA GLY A 73 13.17 -9.83 3.79
C GLY A 73 11.71 -10.21 3.59
N LEU A 74 11.45 -11.34 2.92
CA LEU A 74 10.09 -11.79 2.62
C LEU A 74 9.36 -12.29 3.87
N GLY A 75 8.08 -11.92 4.00
CA GLY A 75 7.22 -12.40 5.06
C GLY A 75 5.76 -12.00 4.91
N THR A 76 4.91 -12.75 5.61
CA THR A 76 3.47 -12.53 5.70
C THR A 76 3.10 -12.01 7.07
N PHE A 77 2.18 -11.05 7.13
CA PHE A 77 1.52 -10.62 8.34
C PHE A 77 0.02 -10.82 8.19
N ARG A 78 -0.62 -11.43 9.19
CA ARG A 78 -2.06 -11.63 9.24
C ARG A 78 -2.58 -11.15 10.59
N SER A 79 -3.46 -10.16 10.57
CA SER A 79 -4.17 -9.76 11.76
C SER A 79 -5.42 -10.61 11.97
N VAL A 80 -5.79 -10.86 13.23
CA VAL A 80 -7.07 -11.48 13.60
C VAL A 80 -8.27 -10.64 13.13
N LYS A 81 -8.08 -9.33 12.91
CA LYS A 81 -9.11 -8.44 12.38
C LYS A 81 -9.32 -8.58 10.87
N GLY A 82 -8.46 -9.33 10.16
CA GLY A 82 -8.60 -9.60 8.73
C GLY A 82 -7.66 -8.80 7.81
N THR A 83 -6.89 -7.84 8.35
CA THR A 83 -5.79 -7.22 7.58
C THR A 83 -4.73 -8.27 7.25
N PHE A 84 -4.23 -8.25 6.01
CA PHE A 84 -3.21 -9.16 5.54
C PHE A 84 -2.16 -8.43 4.71
N TYR A 85 -0.90 -8.78 4.89
CA TYR A 85 0.20 -8.36 4.04
C TYR A 85 1.08 -9.56 3.67
N ASP A 86 1.52 -9.61 2.42
CA ASP A 86 2.49 -10.55 1.90
C ASP A 86 3.49 -9.80 1.01
N GLY A 87 4.76 -9.77 1.41
CA GLY A 87 5.78 -9.07 0.65
C GLY A 87 7.07 -8.86 1.42
N GLU A 88 7.81 -7.84 0.98
CA GLU A 88 9.12 -7.50 1.52
C GLU A 88 9.03 -6.61 2.78
N TRP A 89 9.92 -6.88 3.73
CA TRP A 89 10.10 -6.12 4.95
C TRP A 89 11.54 -5.63 5.03
N LYS A 90 11.73 -4.46 5.63
CA LYS A 90 13.06 -3.94 5.95
C LYS A 90 13.00 -3.30 7.32
N ASP A 91 13.87 -3.71 8.24
CA ASP A 91 13.96 -3.12 9.57
C ASP A 91 12.60 -3.05 10.33
N GLY A 92 11.75 -4.05 10.15
CA GLY A 92 10.44 -4.14 10.80
C GLY A 92 9.32 -3.34 10.11
N VAL A 93 9.58 -2.69 8.98
CA VAL A 93 8.57 -1.97 8.20
C VAL A 93 8.38 -2.56 6.81
N ILE A 94 7.15 -2.48 6.28
CA ILE A 94 6.83 -2.87 4.90
C ILE A 94 7.72 -2.09 3.92
N HIS A 95 8.30 -2.79 2.95
CA HIS A 95 9.20 -2.22 1.94
C HIS A 95 9.08 -3.00 0.62
N GLY A 96 9.78 -2.55 -0.43
CA GLY A 96 9.91 -3.32 -1.66
C GLY A 96 8.57 -3.55 -2.34
N THR A 97 8.28 -4.79 -2.72
CA THR A 97 7.01 -5.19 -3.35
C THR A 97 6.16 -6.03 -2.42
N GLY A 98 4.84 -5.91 -2.53
CA GLY A 98 3.92 -6.75 -1.77
C GLY A 98 2.46 -6.58 -2.15
N THR A 99 1.64 -7.44 -1.54
CA THR A 99 0.17 -7.42 -1.56
C THR A 99 -0.33 -7.05 -0.19
N TYR A 100 -1.22 -6.07 -0.11
CA TYR A 100 -1.85 -5.62 1.13
C TYR A 100 -3.37 -5.69 0.98
N LYS A 101 -4.03 -6.48 1.84
CA LYS A 101 -5.50 -6.53 1.96
C LYS A 101 -5.90 -5.76 3.20
N TYR A 102 -6.65 -4.69 3.00
CA TYR A 102 -7.08 -3.79 4.06
C TYR A 102 -8.30 -4.36 4.78
N LEU A 103 -8.51 -3.94 6.03
CA LEU A 103 -9.75 -4.23 6.77
C LEU A 103 -10.99 -3.75 6.01
N SER A 104 -10.86 -2.70 5.20
CA SER A 104 -11.94 -2.14 4.39
C SER A 104 -12.24 -2.94 3.12
N GLY A 105 -11.72 -4.16 2.94
CA GLY A 105 -11.90 -4.95 1.72
C GLY A 105 -11.07 -4.49 0.51
N ASN A 106 -10.51 -3.27 0.54
CA ASN A 106 -9.58 -2.80 -0.49
C ASN A 106 -8.34 -3.72 -0.56
N GLU A 107 -7.73 -3.78 -1.73
CA GLU A 107 -6.49 -4.53 -1.96
C GLU A 107 -5.50 -3.68 -2.74
N TYR A 108 -4.23 -3.71 -2.32
CA TYR A 108 -3.14 -3.05 -3.04
C TYR A 108 -2.05 -4.04 -3.41
N TYR A 109 -1.61 -3.96 -4.66
CA TYR A 109 -0.55 -4.77 -5.23
C TYR A 109 0.49 -3.83 -5.79
N GLY A 110 1.68 -3.78 -5.22
CA GLY A 110 2.71 -2.91 -5.78
C GLY A 110 3.84 -2.60 -4.83
N GLN A 111 4.48 -1.47 -5.12
CA GLN A 111 5.69 -1.04 -4.45
C GLN A 111 5.37 -0.24 -3.17
N PHE A 112 6.25 -0.39 -2.19
CA PHE A 112 6.24 0.27 -0.90
C PHE A 112 7.61 0.83 -0.56
N ARG A 113 7.63 1.97 0.13
CA ARG A 113 8.84 2.57 0.71
C ARG A 113 8.54 3.01 2.13
N ARG A 114 9.16 2.33 3.10
CA ARG A 114 9.03 2.61 4.56
C ARG A 114 7.56 2.65 5.02
N GLY A 115 6.77 1.65 4.62
CA GLY A 115 5.37 1.52 4.98
C GLY A 115 4.39 2.29 4.10
N GLU A 116 4.87 3.12 3.16
CA GLU A 116 4.00 3.91 2.28
C GLU A 116 3.96 3.33 0.88
N LYS A 117 2.79 3.35 0.22
CA LYS A 117 2.70 3.05 -1.22
C LYS A 117 3.56 4.05 -1.97
N HIS A 118 4.42 3.55 -2.84
CA HIS A 118 5.40 4.33 -3.58
C HIS A 118 5.70 3.63 -4.91
N GLY A 119 6.11 4.35 -5.95
CA GLY A 119 6.39 3.73 -7.24
C GLY A 119 5.11 3.21 -7.90
N ARG A 120 5.14 2.09 -8.61
CA ARG A 120 3.96 1.57 -9.33
C ARG A 120 3.13 0.60 -8.48
N GLY A 121 1.81 0.68 -8.64
CA GLY A 121 0.89 -0.24 -8.00
C GLY A 121 -0.50 -0.27 -8.62
N LEU A 122 -1.25 -1.29 -8.22
CA LEU A 122 -2.66 -1.50 -8.51
C LEU A 122 -3.43 -1.46 -7.18
N MET A 123 -4.37 -0.53 -7.06
CA MET A 123 -5.38 -0.52 -6.01
C MET A 123 -6.69 -1.05 -6.59
N ILE A 124 -7.25 -2.07 -5.94
CA ILE A 124 -8.60 -2.56 -6.16
C ILE A 124 -9.42 -2.13 -4.96
N TYR A 125 -10.47 -1.37 -5.20
CA TYR A 125 -11.34 -0.89 -4.14
C TYR A 125 -12.47 -1.90 -3.90
N GLU A 126 -13.00 -1.96 -2.68
CA GLU A 126 -14.08 -2.88 -2.29
C GLU A 126 -15.32 -2.72 -3.18
N GLU A 127 -15.64 -1.49 -3.57
CA GLU A 127 -16.78 -1.23 -4.47
C GLU A 127 -16.53 -1.69 -5.92
N GLY A 128 -15.32 -2.11 -6.28
CA GLY A 128 -14.97 -2.63 -7.59
C GLY A 128 -14.25 -1.66 -8.52
N SER A 129 -14.11 -0.38 -8.15
CA SER A 129 -13.23 0.54 -8.88
C SER A 129 -11.78 0.06 -8.78
N ARG A 130 -10.93 0.49 -9.72
CA ARG A 130 -9.48 0.19 -9.67
C ARG A 130 -8.64 1.34 -10.17
N TYR A 131 -7.47 1.51 -9.55
CA TYR A 131 -6.44 2.41 -10.00
C TYR A 131 -5.15 1.65 -10.29
N GLN A 132 -4.59 1.82 -11.47
CA GLN A 132 -3.26 1.32 -11.82
C GLN A 132 -2.39 2.49 -12.24
N GLY A 133 -1.29 2.72 -11.54
CA GLY A 133 -0.42 3.84 -11.84
C GLY A 133 0.67 4.06 -10.82
N GLU A 134 1.22 5.26 -10.83
CA GLU A 134 2.27 5.66 -9.92
C GLU A 134 1.70 6.20 -8.58
N TYR A 135 2.48 5.99 -7.54
CA TYR A 135 2.22 6.40 -6.18
C TYR A 135 3.43 7.14 -5.62
N PHE A 136 3.17 8.19 -4.86
CA PHE A 136 4.16 8.88 -4.06
C PHE A 136 3.55 9.15 -2.68
N CYS A 137 4.20 8.64 -1.63
CA CYS A 137 3.77 8.80 -0.23
C CYS A 137 2.27 8.53 -0.04
N ASN A 138 1.83 7.31 -0.38
CA ASN A 138 0.44 6.84 -0.29
C ASN A 138 -0.57 7.48 -1.25
N ARG A 139 -0.19 8.49 -2.03
CA ARG A 139 -1.08 9.21 -2.96
C ARG A 139 -0.84 8.79 -4.40
N LYS A 140 -1.90 8.74 -5.21
CA LYS A 140 -1.79 8.63 -6.67
C LYS A 140 -0.97 9.81 -7.18
N HIS A 141 0.03 9.53 -8.00
CA HIS A 141 0.97 10.51 -8.54
C HIS A 141 1.40 10.07 -9.94
N GLY A 142 2.12 10.90 -10.69
CA GLY A 142 2.68 10.50 -11.99
C GLY A 142 1.59 10.13 -12.99
N TYR A 143 1.84 9.15 -13.85
CA TYR A 143 0.83 8.66 -14.80
C TYR A 143 0.03 7.48 -14.21
N GLY A 144 -1.27 7.43 -14.48
CA GLY A 144 -2.11 6.31 -14.07
C GLY A 144 -3.51 6.29 -14.68
N GLN A 145 -4.10 5.10 -14.64
CA GLN A 145 -5.46 4.82 -15.08
C GLN A 145 -6.35 4.56 -13.87
N PHE A 146 -7.54 5.13 -13.85
CA PHE A 146 -8.60 4.82 -12.90
C PHE A 146 -9.83 4.33 -13.67
N ASP A 147 -10.20 3.08 -13.48
CA ASP A 147 -11.46 2.52 -13.96
C ASP A 147 -12.48 2.60 -12.82
N TYR A 148 -13.55 3.36 -13.03
CA TYR A 148 -14.60 3.53 -12.05
C TYR A 148 -15.59 2.36 -12.16
N VAL A 149 -16.16 1.93 -11.03
CA VAL A 149 -17.18 0.86 -11.02
C VAL A 149 -18.39 1.19 -11.91
N VAL A 150 -18.72 2.48 -12.06
CA VAL A 150 -19.84 2.96 -12.90
C VAL A 150 -19.56 2.90 -14.41
N GLY A 151 -18.35 2.52 -14.84
CA GLY A 151 -17.96 2.38 -16.24
C GLY A 151 -17.12 3.52 -16.80
N ASP A 152 -17.06 4.66 -16.11
CA ASP A 152 -16.16 5.75 -16.46
C ASP A 152 -14.69 5.32 -16.35
N ARG A 153 -13.82 5.98 -17.10
CA ARG A 153 -12.37 5.75 -17.05
C ARG A 153 -11.59 7.04 -17.21
N TYR A 154 -10.57 7.24 -16.36
CA TYR A 154 -9.57 8.28 -16.53
C TYR A 154 -8.20 7.66 -16.82
N GLU A 155 -7.48 8.18 -17.81
CA GLU A 155 -6.11 7.82 -18.16
C GLU A 155 -5.30 9.11 -18.27
N GLY A 156 -4.36 9.36 -17.38
CA GLY A 156 -3.62 10.62 -17.40
C GLY A 156 -2.73 10.85 -16.20
N HIS A 157 -2.31 12.09 -16.05
CA HIS A 157 -1.45 12.50 -14.95
C HIS A 157 -2.22 12.71 -13.64
N TRP A 158 -1.56 12.42 -12.53
CA TRP A 158 -2.07 12.54 -11.17
C TRP A 158 -1.08 13.35 -10.34
N LYS A 159 -1.58 14.22 -9.48
CA LYS A 159 -0.79 14.94 -8.49
C LYS A 159 -1.52 14.93 -7.17
N ASN A 160 -0.87 14.44 -6.11
CA ASN A 160 -1.43 14.40 -4.76
C ASN A 160 -2.82 13.75 -4.64
N GLY A 161 -3.06 12.68 -5.41
CA GLY A 161 -4.30 11.91 -5.34
C GLY A 161 -5.41 12.39 -6.28
N VAL A 162 -5.24 13.53 -6.95
CA VAL A 162 -6.23 14.09 -7.89
C VAL A 162 -5.72 14.10 -9.33
N LYS A 163 -6.64 14.05 -10.30
CA LYS A 163 -6.33 14.17 -11.72
C LYS A 163 -5.67 15.54 -11.97
N HIS A 164 -4.58 15.58 -12.72
CA HIS A 164 -3.82 16.80 -12.95
C HIS A 164 -3.04 16.71 -14.25
N GLY A 165 -2.77 17.81 -14.95
CA GLY A 165 -2.05 17.80 -16.23
C GLY A 165 -2.86 17.15 -17.35
N GLN A 166 -2.17 16.64 -18.38
CA GLN A 166 -2.84 16.03 -19.54
C GLN A 166 -3.51 14.69 -19.17
N GLY A 167 -4.71 14.47 -19.71
CA GLY A 167 -5.42 13.22 -19.53
C GLY A 167 -6.56 13.01 -20.52
N LYS A 168 -7.08 11.80 -20.49
CA LYS A 168 -8.24 11.33 -21.24
C LYS A 168 -9.29 10.82 -20.26
N TYR A 169 -10.52 11.30 -20.39
CA TYR A 169 -11.67 10.80 -19.65
C TYR A 169 -12.65 10.17 -20.62
N THR A 170 -12.92 8.88 -20.46
CA THR A 170 -13.95 8.15 -21.20
C THR A 170 -15.15 8.01 -20.26
N TYR A 171 -16.28 8.59 -20.64
CA TYR A 171 -17.54 8.46 -19.91
C TYR A 171 -18.20 7.12 -20.24
N ALA A 172 -18.97 6.57 -19.30
CA ALA A 172 -19.72 5.33 -19.49
C ALA A 172 -20.75 5.42 -20.63
N THR A 173 -21.18 6.63 -20.96
CA THR A 173 -22.04 6.97 -22.11
C THR A 173 -21.34 6.82 -23.47
N GLY A 174 -20.01 6.69 -23.48
CA GLY A 174 -19.18 6.56 -24.69
C GLY A 174 -18.51 7.87 -25.12
N GLU A 175 -18.85 9.00 -24.49
CA GLU A 175 -18.16 10.27 -24.74
C GLU A 175 -16.71 10.21 -24.26
N VAL A 176 -15.82 10.92 -24.94
CA VAL A 176 -14.40 10.97 -24.57
C VAL A 176 -13.93 12.42 -24.56
N TYR A 177 -13.41 12.87 -23.43
CA TYR A 177 -12.69 14.14 -23.34
C TYR A 177 -11.18 13.90 -23.30
N VAL A 178 -10.42 14.67 -24.07
CA VAL A 178 -8.95 14.72 -24.04
C VAL A 178 -8.52 16.16 -23.82
N GLY A 179 -7.76 16.41 -22.75
CA GLY A 179 -7.27 17.75 -22.44
C GLY A 179 -6.64 17.86 -21.06
N THR A 180 -6.64 19.08 -20.52
CA THR A 180 -5.94 19.39 -19.27
C THR A 180 -6.86 19.27 -18.06
N PHE A 181 -6.32 18.74 -16.97
CA PHE A 181 -6.98 18.63 -15.69
C PHE A 181 -6.22 19.43 -14.63
N GLU A 182 -6.93 20.13 -13.75
CA GLU A 182 -6.36 20.78 -12.58
C GLU A 182 -7.28 20.55 -11.39
N ASN A 183 -6.70 20.11 -10.26
CA ASN A 183 -7.44 19.77 -9.04
C ASN A 183 -8.64 18.82 -9.26
N GLY A 184 -8.51 17.87 -10.19
CA GLY A 184 -9.56 16.92 -10.53
C GLY A 184 -10.57 17.40 -11.58
N GLN A 185 -10.53 18.67 -11.96
CA GLN A 185 -11.46 19.32 -12.89
C GLN A 185 -10.85 19.47 -14.27
N ILE A 186 -11.67 19.43 -15.31
CA ILE A 186 -11.26 19.80 -16.66
C ILE A 186 -10.96 21.31 -16.68
N VAL A 187 -9.87 21.72 -17.33
CA VAL A 187 -9.50 23.13 -17.53
C VAL A 187 -8.88 23.35 -18.90
N GLY A 188 -9.14 24.52 -19.50
CA GLY A 188 -8.48 24.97 -20.72
C GLY A 188 -8.93 24.25 -22.00
N GLU A 189 -8.10 24.34 -23.04
CA GLU A 189 -8.40 23.74 -24.34
C GLU A 189 -8.40 22.21 -24.30
N GLY A 190 -9.35 21.59 -24.99
CA GLY A 190 -9.44 20.14 -25.15
C GLY A 190 -10.31 19.73 -26.33
N VAL A 191 -10.44 18.42 -26.50
CA VAL A 191 -11.24 17.79 -27.56
C VAL A 191 -12.25 16.85 -26.91
N LEU A 192 -13.53 17.06 -27.21
CA LEU A 192 -14.63 16.16 -26.86
C LEU A 192 -15.04 15.35 -28.10
N TYR A 193 -14.97 14.03 -27.99
CA TYR A 193 -15.57 13.09 -28.92
C TYR A 193 -16.93 12.68 -28.35
N ALA A 194 -18.00 13.17 -28.96
CA ALA A 194 -19.37 12.87 -28.54
C ALA A 194 -19.78 11.44 -28.94
N ALA A 195 -20.79 10.89 -28.26
CA ALA A 195 -21.28 9.54 -28.52
C ALA A 195 -21.83 9.34 -29.94
N ASP A 196 -22.29 10.41 -30.59
CA ASP A 196 -22.77 10.40 -31.98
C ASP A 196 -21.64 10.53 -33.02
N GLY A 197 -20.38 10.57 -32.58
CA GLY A 197 -19.19 10.70 -33.44
C GLY A 197 -18.78 12.13 -33.75
N GLN A 198 -19.50 13.15 -33.25
CA GLN A 198 -19.06 14.54 -33.40
C GLN A 198 -17.77 14.80 -32.62
N VAL A 199 -16.89 15.62 -33.20
CA VAL A 199 -15.65 16.06 -32.56
C VAL A 199 -15.75 17.56 -32.31
N VAL A 200 -15.68 17.96 -31.05
CA VAL A 200 -15.81 19.36 -30.62
C VAL A 200 -14.48 19.79 -29.99
N LEU A 201 -13.86 20.82 -30.57
CA LEU A 201 -12.71 21.50 -29.98
C LEU A 201 -13.20 22.74 -29.24
N GLY A 202 -12.67 23.00 -28.05
CA GLY A 202 -13.04 24.18 -27.27
C GLY A 202 -12.28 24.31 -25.97
N GLU A 203 -12.54 25.40 -25.25
CA GLU A 203 -12.12 25.58 -23.86
C GLU A 203 -13.18 25.00 -22.90
N TYR A 204 -12.78 24.19 -21.94
CA TYR A 204 -13.68 23.50 -21.01
C TYR A 204 -13.30 23.79 -19.55
N THR A 205 -14.31 23.86 -18.68
CA THR A 205 -14.13 24.01 -17.22
C THR A 205 -15.22 23.24 -16.46
N GLU A 206 -14.85 22.50 -15.42
CA GLU A 206 -15.76 21.80 -14.49
C GLU A 206 -15.60 22.38 -13.06
N PRO A 207 -16.65 22.48 -12.21
CA PRO A 207 -17.99 21.91 -12.35
C PRO A 207 -18.95 23.02 -12.81
N ALA A 208 -19.19 23.15 -14.10
CA ALA A 208 -20.21 24.07 -14.58
C ALA A 208 -21.54 23.33 -14.57
N SER A 209 -22.39 23.64 -13.59
CA SER A 209 -23.77 23.17 -13.43
C SER A 209 -24.43 22.75 -14.75
N GLU A 210 -24.85 21.48 -14.83
CA GLU A 210 -25.76 20.90 -15.82
C GLU A 210 -25.58 21.39 -17.26
N SER A 211 -25.01 20.52 -18.09
CA SER A 211 -24.68 20.67 -19.52
C SER A 211 -23.22 21.06 -19.76
N HIS A 212 -22.50 20.16 -20.42
CA HIS A 212 -21.16 20.31 -20.99
C HIS A 212 -21.06 21.57 -21.88
N LYS A 213 -20.92 22.75 -21.27
CA LYS A 213 -20.76 24.03 -21.94
C LYS A 213 -19.50 24.74 -21.40
N PRO A 214 -18.77 25.47 -22.26
CA PRO A 214 -17.59 26.24 -21.89
C PRO A 214 -17.97 27.31 -20.86
N THR A 215 -17.24 27.43 -19.73
CA THR A 215 -17.46 28.53 -18.78
C THR A 215 -16.17 29.20 -18.30
N ASN A 216 -16.25 30.50 -18.05
CA ASN A 216 -15.16 31.36 -17.62
C ASN A 216 -14.87 31.24 -16.12
N GLY A 217 -13.58 31.38 -15.77
CA GLY A 217 -12.97 30.95 -14.52
C GLY A 217 -13.42 31.60 -13.20
N LYS A 218 -13.07 30.92 -12.09
CA LYS A 218 -12.31 31.45 -10.94
C LYS A 218 -11.88 30.33 -9.97
N SER A 219 -10.74 30.57 -9.32
CA SER A 219 -9.90 29.66 -8.54
C SER A 219 -10.43 29.26 -7.15
N ALA A 220 -10.06 28.06 -6.70
CA ALA A 220 -10.24 27.52 -5.34
C ALA A 220 -8.87 27.26 -4.65
N PRO A 221 -8.82 27.12 -3.30
CA PRO A 221 -7.61 27.35 -2.52
C PRO A 221 -6.67 26.13 -2.38
N GLN A 222 -5.40 26.43 -2.07
CA GLN A 222 -4.30 25.49 -1.88
C GLN A 222 -4.45 24.59 -0.65
N MET A 223 -4.14 23.31 -0.80
CA MET A 223 -3.88 22.38 0.29
C MET A 223 -2.38 22.14 0.48
N VAL A 224 -1.99 22.03 1.75
CA VAL A 224 -0.61 21.87 2.24
C VAL A 224 0.00 20.55 1.76
N LEU A 225 1.20 20.66 1.19
CA LEU A 225 1.99 19.56 0.65
C LEU A 225 2.81 18.88 1.76
N CYS A 226 3.07 17.59 1.60
CA CYS A 226 4.21 16.96 2.28
C CYS A 226 5.41 17.19 1.37
N ASP A 227 6.54 17.57 1.94
CA ASP A 227 7.73 17.99 1.20
C ASP A 227 8.18 16.93 0.18
N GLU A 228 8.45 17.39 -1.04
CA GLU A 228 8.98 16.62 -2.17
C GLU A 228 10.40 16.08 -1.89
#